data_AF-A0AAN4YIG3-F1
#
_entry.id   AF-A0AAN4YIG3-F1
#
_cell.length_a   1.000
_cell.length_b   1.000
_cell.length_c   1.000
_cell.angle_alpha   90.00
_cell.angle_beta   90.00
_cell.angle_gamma   90.00
#
_symmetry.space_group_name_H-M   'P 1'
#
loop_
_entity.id
_entity.type
_entity.pdbx_description
1 polymer ?
#
loop_
_entity_poly.entity_id
_entity_poly.type
_entity_poly.pdbx_seq_one_letter_code
_entity_poly.pdbx_strand_id
1 'polypeptide(L)'
;MYNGRPVDIIISGVGGKPVFTNPLRPRLDNPTICQDAVRTILAASRALGAKPVLIAISSVGLTTKKRDWPIALAPLNYWLLREPHADKKVMEETIFEEMSKPDEDRAIRDYTLVRPSWFTNGEGVGLGKIRAGTEMNPAVGYTICRNDVGLWIFENFLRRPLQLDNPYLGRPISITA
;
A
#
# COMPACT_ATOMS: atom_id res chain seq x y z
N MET A 1 -14.54 -16.68 5.14
CA MET A 1 -15.72 -16.72 4.27
C MET A 1 -16.81 -15.84 4.87
N TYR A 2 -17.53 -15.07 4.06
CA TYR A 2 -18.71 -14.31 4.48
C TYR A 2 -19.94 -14.95 3.83
N ASN A 3 -20.92 -15.39 4.64
CA ASN A 3 -22.09 -16.14 4.15
C ASN A 3 -21.73 -17.33 3.23
N GLY A 4 -20.67 -18.07 3.56
CA GLY A 4 -20.22 -19.23 2.78
C GLY A 4 -19.55 -18.89 1.43
N ARG A 5 -19.35 -17.60 1.12
CA ARG A 5 -18.62 -17.17 -0.08
C ARG A 5 -17.20 -16.70 0.30
N PRO A 6 -16.19 -16.97 -0.56
CA PRO A 6 -14.88 -16.33 -0.45
C PRO A 6 -15.01 -14.80 -0.49
N VAL A 7 -14.05 -14.10 0.10
CA VAL A 7 -14.02 -12.64 0.04
C VAL A 7 -13.56 -12.18 -1.36
N ASP A 8 -14.13 -11.10 -1.87
CA ASP A 8 -13.75 -10.54 -3.17
C ASP A 8 -12.52 -9.61 -3.07
N ILE A 9 -12.32 -9.00 -1.90
CA ILE A 9 -11.32 -7.94 -1.66
C ILE A 9 -10.67 -8.15 -0.29
N ILE A 10 -9.36 -8.00 -0.24
CA ILE A 10 -8.57 -7.91 0.99
C ILE A 10 -7.91 -6.54 1.02
N ILE A 11 -8.08 -5.79 2.12
CA ILE A 11 -7.40 -4.52 2.35
C ILE A 11 -6.41 -4.71 3.49
N SER A 12 -5.13 -4.42 3.25
CA SER A 12 -4.07 -4.50 4.25
C SER A 12 -3.50 -3.12 4.56
N GLY A 13 -3.69 -2.67 5.80
CA GLY A 13 -3.04 -1.49 6.38
C GLY A 13 -2.03 -1.85 7.48
N VAL A 14 -1.53 -3.09 7.48
CA VAL A 14 -0.64 -3.59 8.53
C VAL A 14 0.70 -2.88 8.45
N GLY A 15 1.19 -2.39 9.59
CA GLY A 15 2.49 -1.75 9.73
C GLY A 15 2.98 -1.76 11.16
N GLY A 16 4.29 -1.56 11.32
CA GLY A 16 4.95 -1.53 12.64
C GLY A 16 5.02 -0.13 13.24
N LYS A 17 5.26 -0.09 14.54
CA LYS A 17 5.48 1.15 15.29
C LYS A 17 6.97 1.48 15.29
N PRO A 18 7.39 2.73 14.99
CA PRO A 18 8.77 3.11 15.12
C PRO A 18 9.20 3.09 16.59
N VAL A 19 10.36 2.50 16.85
CA VAL A 19 11.01 2.41 18.15
C VAL A 19 12.27 3.26 18.13
N PHE A 20 12.33 4.22 19.05
CA PHE A 20 13.40 5.21 19.16
C PHE A 20 14.35 4.90 20.32
N THR A 21 14.84 3.67 20.40
CA THR A 21 15.85 3.28 21.39
C THR A 21 17.22 3.90 21.11
N ASN A 22 17.55 4.11 19.83
CA ASN A 22 18.70 4.87 19.38
C ASN A 22 18.22 5.98 18.43
N PRO A 23 18.34 7.27 18.80
CA PRO A 23 17.87 8.35 17.95
C PRO A 23 18.60 8.38 16.59
N LEU A 24 19.84 7.90 16.50
CA LEU A 24 20.63 7.86 15.25
C LEU A 24 20.23 6.71 14.30
N ARG A 25 19.51 5.71 14.81
CA ARG A 25 19.03 4.55 14.05
C ARG A 25 17.65 4.13 14.53
N PRO A 26 16.60 4.87 14.14
CA PRO A 26 15.22 4.47 14.40
C PRO A 26 14.96 3.06 13.86
N ARG A 27 14.29 2.23 14.65
CA ARG A 27 13.96 0.83 14.33
C ARG A 27 12.46 0.64 14.22
N LEU A 28 12.04 -0.50 13.69
CA LEU A 28 10.66 -0.97 13.77
C LEU A 28 10.55 -1.97 14.93
N ASP A 29 9.42 -1.97 15.64
CA ASP A 29 9.13 -2.96 16.70
C ASP A 29 9.11 -4.40 16.16
N ASN A 30 8.54 -4.58 14.97
CA ASN A 30 8.65 -5.79 14.17
C ASN A 30 9.15 -5.43 12.76
N PRO A 31 10.43 -5.69 12.43
CA PRO A 31 11.08 -5.23 11.20
C PRO A 31 10.58 -5.89 9.92
N THR A 32 9.77 -6.95 10.02
CA THR A 32 9.28 -7.72 8.86
C THR A 32 7.75 -7.79 8.81
N ILE A 33 7.06 -6.97 9.60
CA ILE A 33 5.61 -7.09 9.77
C ILE A 33 4.83 -6.91 8.47
N CYS A 34 5.24 -6.00 7.58
CA CYS A 34 4.56 -5.80 6.30
C CYS A 34 4.78 -7.00 5.36
N GLN A 35 6.02 -7.47 5.21
CA GLN A 35 6.31 -8.65 4.37
C GLN A 35 5.64 -9.93 4.91
N ASP A 36 5.62 -10.12 6.24
CA ASP A 36 5.06 -11.32 6.86
C ASP A 36 3.53 -11.33 6.77
N ALA A 37 2.90 -10.16 6.91
CA ALA A 37 1.47 -9.99 6.71
C ALA A 37 1.07 -10.34 5.27
N VAL A 38 1.78 -9.83 4.26
CA VAL A 38 1.46 -10.13 2.86
C VAL A 38 1.69 -11.61 2.54
N ARG A 39 2.79 -12.21 3.01
CA ARG A 39 3.02 -13.66 2.83
C ARG A 39 1.89 -14.49 3.42
N THR A 40 1.43 -14.10 4.62
CA THR A 40 0.30 -14.76 5.29
C THR A 40 -1.00 -14.59 4.50
N ILE A 41 -1.28 -13.38 4.00
CA ILE A 41 -2.45 -13.10 3.15
C ILE A 41 -2.42 -13.96 1.88
N LEU A 42 -1.27 -14.02 1.20
CA LEU A 42 -1.11 -14.81 -0.02
C LEU A 42 -1.24 -16.32 0.25
N ALA A 43 -0.71 -16.82 1.36
CA ALA A 43 -0.88 -18.22 1.75
C ALA A 43 -2.35 -18.55 2.03
N ALA A 44 -3.05 -17.70 2.80
CA ALA A 44 -4.47 -17.87 3.09
C ALA A 44 -5.34 -17.78 1.83
N SER A 45 -4.99 -16.89 0.90
CA SER A 45 -5.74 -16.69 -0.35
C SER A 45 -5.67 -17.90 -1.28
N ARG A 46 -4.58 -18.69 -1.26
CA ARG A 46 -4.47 -19.95 -2.01
C ARG A 46 -5.46 -21.02 -1.56
N ALA A 47 -5.84 -20.99 -0.29
CA ALA A 47 -6.82 -21.91 0.26
C ALA A 47 -8.28 -21.50 -0.06
N LEU A 48 -8.49 -20.34 -0.71
CA LEU A 48 -9.80 -19.89 -1.12
C LEU A 48 -10.19 -20.52 -2.46
N GLY A 49 -11.47 -20.87 -2.61
CA GLY A 49 -12.02 -21.33 -3.90
C GLY A 49 -12.14 -20.23 -4.95
N ALA A 50 -11.84 -18.97 -4.61
CA ALA A 50 -11.79 -17.84 -5.53
C ALA A 50 -10.67 -16.86 -5.11
N LYS A 51 -10.04 -16.21 -6.09
CA LYS A 51 -8.90 -15.32 -5.89
C LYS A 51 -9.37 -13.89 -5.58
N PRO A 52 -9.07 -13.33 -4.40
CA PRO A 52 -9.44 -11.96 -4.07
C PRO A 52 -8.55 -10.93 -4.79
N VAL A 53 -8.99 -9.67 -4.79
CA VAL A 53 -8.13 -8.51 -5.09
C VAL A 53 -7.45 -8.03 -3.81
N LEU A 54 -6.15 -7.76 -3.88
CA LEU A 54 -5.38 -7.25 -2.73
C LEU A 54 -5.11 -5.75 -2.86
N ILE A 55 -5.64 -4.96 -1.93
CA ILE A 55 -5.31 -3.53 -1.78
C ILE A 55 -4.38 -3.38 -0.57
N ALA A 56 -3.11 -3.09 -0.81
CA ALA A 56 -2.12 -2.98 0.27
C ALA A 56 -1.60 -1.54 0.40
N ILE A 57 -1.57 -1.02 1.63
CA ILE A 57 -1.03 0.30 1.95
C ILE A 57 0.49 0.18 2.13
N SER A 58 1.23 0.86 1.27
CA SER A 58 2.68 0.97 1.26
C SER A 58 3.10 2.41 1.64
N SER A 59 4.08 2.98 0.95
CA SER A 59 4.60 4.34 1.18
C SER A 59 5.18 4.93 -0.11
N VAL A 60 5.14 6.26 -0.24
CA VAL A 60 6.03 6.95 -1.19
C VAL A 60 7.50 6.72 -0.82
N GLY A 61 8.41 6.92 -1.78
CA GLY A 61 9.86 6.74 -1.57
C GLY A 61 10.39 5.35 -1.89
N LEU A 62 9.55 4.46 -2.44
CA LEU A 62 9.92 3.10 -2.84
C LEU A 62 10.07 2.91 -4.36
N THR A 63 9.50 3.82 -5.15
CA THR A 63 9.61 3.79 -6.61
C THR A 63 11.04 4.02 -7.11
N THR A 64 11.44 3.24 -8.11
CA THR A 64 12.71 3.40 -8.83
C THR A 64 12.54 4.17 -10.15
N LYS A 65 11.30 4.43 -10.60
CA LYS A 65 11.03 5.01 -11.93
C LYS A 65 11.07 6.54 -11.92
N LYS A 66 10.28 7.15 -11.04
CA LYS A 66 10.18 8.61 -10.88
C LYS A 66 9.87 8.95 -9.44
N ARG A 67 10.62 9.89 -8.88
CA ARG A 67 10.46 10.33 -7.49
C ARG A 67 9.02 10.80 -7.20
N ASP A 68 8.41 10.21 -6.18
CA ASP A 68 7.02 10.43 -5.74
C ASP A 68 6.92 11.26 -4.44
N TRP A 69 8.04 11.81 -3.95
CA TRP A 69 8.11 12.60 -2.71
C TRP A 69 8.92 13.91 -2.86
N PRO A 70 8.58 15.00 -2.13
CA PRO A 70 9.29 16.29 -2.17
C PRO A 70 10.72 16.22 -1.62
N ILE A 71 11.70 16.91 -2.22
CA ILE A 71 13.13 16.69 -1.91
C ILE A 71 13.48 17.05 -0.47
N ALA A 72 12.72 17.98 0.13
CA ALA A 72 12.84 18.36 1.53
C ALA A 72 12.59 17.19 2.51
N LEU A 73 11.91 16.11 2.09
CA LEU A 73 11.74 14.90 2.88
C LEU A 73 12.90 13.90 2.72
N ALA A 74 14.02 14.27 2.10
CA ALA A 74 15.15 13.36 1.91
C ALA A 74 15.72 12.83 3.24
N PRO A 75 15.92 13.68 4.29
CA PRO A 75 16.38 13.17 5.59
C PRO A 75 15.38 12.17 6.18
N LEU A 76 14.08 12.44 6.05
CA LEU A 76 13.02 11.55 6.52
C LEU A 76 13.09 10.18 5.81
N ASN A 77 13.12 10.19 4.47
CA ASN A 77 13.08 8.98 3.65
C ASN A 77 14.34 8.11 3.80
N TYR A 78 15.53 8.71 3.82
CA TYR A 78 16.79 7.96 3.83
C TYR A 78 17.28 7.57 5.22
N TRP A 79 16.89 8.31 6.26
CA TRP A 79 17.36 8.08 7.62
C TRP A 79 16.27 7.52 8.55
N LEU A 80 15.14 8.22 8.71
CA LEU A 80 14.08 7.79 9.63
C LEU A 80 13.34 6.55 9.09
N LEU A 81 13.05 6.54 7.79
CA LEU A 81 12.20 5.52 7.16
C LEU A 81 12.97 4.39 6.51
N ARG A 82 14.28 4.31 6.73
CA ARG A 82 15.13 3.29 6.09
C ARG A 82 14.66 1.86 6.34
N GLU A 83 14.38 1.52 7.59
CA GLU A 83 13.92 0.17 7.98
C GLU A 83 12.45 -0.09 7.59
N PRO A 84 11.50 0.83 7.85
CA PRO A 84 10.14 0.72 7.30
C PRO A 84 10.10 0.56 5.77
N HIS A 85 10.98 1.25 5.04
CA HIS A 85 11.07 1.14 3.59
C HIS A 85 11.66 -0.19 3.14
N ALA A 86 12.63 -0.75 3.87
CA ALA A 86 13.15 -2.08 3.56
C ALA A 86 12.06 -3.15 3.66
N ASP A 87 11.26 -3.13 4.74
CA ASP A 87 10.13 -4.06 4.94
C ASP A 87 9.06 -3.89 3.84
N LYS A 88 8.63 -2.65 3.60
CA LYS A 88 7.65 -2.37 2.53
C LYS A 88 8.16 -2.70 1.14
N LYS A 89 9.46 -2.55 0.88
CA LYS A 89 10.04 -2.95 -0.41
C LYS A 89 9.89 -4.45 -0.64
N VAL A 90 10.23 -5.28 0.35
CA VAL A 90 10.05 -6.74 0.25
C VAL A 90 8.57 -7.10 0.13
N MET A 91 7.69 -6.39 0.85
CA MET A 91 6.23 -6.54 0.71
C MET A 91 5.76 -6.27 -0.73
N GLU A 92 6.19 -5.16 -1.35
CA GLU A 92 5.84 -4.82 -2.74
C GLU A 92 6.41 -5.83 -3.74
N GLU A 93 7.68 -6.20 -3.59
CA GLU A 93 8.35 -7.21 -4.43
C GLU A 93 7.63 -8.56 -4.36
N THR A 94 7.21 -8.99 -3.16
CA THR A 94 6.44 -10.23 -2.98
C THR A 94 5.11 -10.18 -3.76
N ILE A 95 4.45 -9.02 -3.81
CA ILE A 95 3.21 -8.85 -4.59
C ILE A 95 3.51 -8.85 -6.09
N PHE A 96 4.58 -8.19 -6.54
CA PHE A 96 4.96 -8.18 -7.94
C PHE A 96 5.34 -9.58 -8.45
N GLU A 97 6.13 -10.33 -7.66
CA GLU A 97 6.49 -11.72 -7.94
C GLU A 97 5.23 -12.59 -8.04
N GLU A 98 4.29 -12.42 -7.12
CA GLU A 98 3.01 -13.12 -7.16
C GLU A 98 2.23 -12.84 -8.45
N MET A 99 2.15 -11.58 -8.86
CA MET A 99 1.44 -11.17 -10.07
C MET A 99 2.17 -11.52 -11.37
N SER A 100 3.47 -11.84 -11.31
CA SER A 100 4.24 -12.31 -12.46
C SER A 100 3.96 -13.78 -12.83
N LYS A 101 3.37 -14.55 -11.91
CA LYS A 101 3.02 -15.97 -12.12
C LYS A 101 1.91 -16.12 -13.16
N PRO A 102 1.78 -17.29 -13.81
CA PRO A 102 0.60 -17.65 -14.59
C PRO A 102 -0.67 -17.50 -13.75
N ASP A 103 -1.80 -17.13 -14.37
CA ASP A 103 -3.03 -16.82 -13.63
C ASP A 103 -3.40 -17.96 -12.66
N GLU A 104 -3.35 -19.20 -13.12
CA GLU A 104 -3.65 -20.42 -12.35
C GLU A 104 -2.89 -20.53 -11.01
N ASP A 105 -1.62 -20.11 -10.96
CA ASP A 105 -0.74 -20.22 -9.79
C ASP A 105 -0.84 -19.04 -8.81
N ARG A 106 -1.56 -17.99 -9.18
CA ARG A 106 -1.75 -16.80 -8.34
C ARG A 106 -2.73 -17.08 -7.20
N ALA A 107 -2.42 -16.56 -6.02
CA ALA A 107 -3.32 -16.43 -4.88
C ALA A 107 -4.39 -15.37 -5.08
N ILE A 108 -4.01 -14.29 -5.77
CA ILE A 108 -4.81 -13.09 -5.93
C ILE A 108 -5.02 -12.85 -7.41
N ARG A 109 -6.19 -12.36 -7.80
CA ARG A 109 -6.49 -12.09 -9.21
C ARG A 109 -5.91 -10.77 -9.67
N ASP A 110 -5.80 -9.81 -8.75
CA ASP A 110 -5.27 -8.47 -9.03
C ASP A 110 -4.84 -7.77 -7.72
N TYR A 111 -4.22 -6.60 -7.84
CA TYR A 111 -3.73 -5.83 -6.72
C TYR A 111 -3.78 -4.31 -6.94
N THR A 112 -3.62 -3.56 -5.85
CA THR A 112 -3.22 -2.16 -5.90
C THR A 112 -2.32 -1.85 -4.70
N LEU A 113 -1.19 -1.21 -4.97
CA LEU A 113 -0.30 -0.67 -3.94
C LEU A 113 -0.60 0.80 -3.73
N VAL A 114 -1.19 1.15 -2.60
CA VAL A 114 -1.47 2.55 -2.25
C VAL A 114 -0.26 3.12 -1.53
N ARG A 115 0.43 4.09 -2.13
CA ARG A 115 1.64 4.76 -1.63
C ARG A 115 1.29 6.18 -1.13
N PRO A 116 0.80 6.33 0.10
CA PRO A 116 0.49 7.65 0.66
C PRO A 116 1.75 8.45 0.98
N SER A 117 1.63 9.78 0.95
CA SER A 117 2.58 10.71 1.58
C SER A 117 2.52 10.64 3.10
N TRP A 118 3.27 11.50 3.81
CA TRP A 118 3.44 11.37 5.26
C TRP A 118 2.11 11.47 6.02
N PHE A 119 1.85 10.49 6.90
CA PHE A 119 0.57 10.45 7.60
C PHE A 119 0.40 11.56 8.63
N THR A 120 -0.74 12.24 8.56
CA THR A 120 -1.27 13.12 9.61
C THR A 120 -2.54 12.53 10.23
N ASN A 121 -3.00 13.13 11.32
CA ASN A 121 -4.26 12.80 11.99
C ASN A 121 -5.20 14.01 11.94
N GLY A 122 -6.51 13.77 12.01
CA GLY A 122 -7.55 14.81 11.97
C GLY A 122 -8.69 14.41 11.04
N GLU A 123 -9.57 15.35 10.73
CA GLU A 123 -10.74 15.09 9.88
C GLU A 123 -10.36 14.73 8.44
N GLY A 124 -9.30 15.35 7.91
CA GLY A 124 -8.91 15.24 6.50
C GLY A 124 -9.37 16.43 5.66
N VAL A 125 -8.96 16.45 4.40
CA VAL A 125 -9.32 17.52 3.44
C VAL A 125 -10.44 17.11 2.50
N GLY A 126 -10.85 15.84 2.53
CA GLY A 126 -11.92 15.28 1.71
C GLY A 126 -11.46 14.86 0.31
N LEU A 127 -12.23 13.95 -0.31
CA LEU A 127 -11.87 13.26 -1.56
C LEU A 127 -11.44 14.20 -2.70
N GLY A 128 -12.12 15.34 -2.86
CA GLY A 128 -11.87 16.28 -3.97
C GLY A 128 -10.50 16.96 -3.94
N LYS A 129 -9.80 16.94 -2.80
CA LYS A 129 -8.45 17.51 -2.65
C LYS A 129 -7.35 16.44 -2.70
N ILE A 130 -7.72 15.15 -2.68
CA ILE A 130 -6.76 14.05 -2.76
C ILE A 130 -6.30 13.92 -4.20
N ARG A 131 -4.98 14.03 -4.41
CA ARG A 131 -4.33 13.81 -5.70
C ARG A 131 -3.80 12.39 -5.72
N ALA A 132 -4.10 11.68 -6.81
CA ALA A 132 -3.60 10.34 -7.08
C ALA A 132 -2.75 10.35 -8.36
N GLY A 133 -1.63 9.63 -8.35
CA GLY A 133 -0.72 9.56 -9.49
C GLY A 133 -0.12 8.18 -9.67
N THR A 134 0.11 7.80 -10.92
CA THR A 134 0.76 6.52 -11.27
C THR A 134 2.25 6.60 -11.04
N GLU A 135 2.95 5.47 -11.11
CA GLU A 135 4.39 5.43 -10.95
C GLU A 135 5.17 6.30 -11.98
N MET A 136 4.61 6.51 -13.17
CA MET A 136 5.21 7.37 -14.21
C MET A 136 4.85 8.85 -14.05
N ASN A 137 3.71 9.14 -13.43
CA ASN A 137 3.27 10.50 -13.12
C ASN A 137 2.74 10.56 -11.67
N PRO A 138 3.64 10.52 -10.68
CA PRO A 138 3.25 10.41 -9.29
C PRO A 138 2.66 11.72 -8.77
N ALA A 139 1.72 11.60 -7.84
CA ALA A 139 1.20 12.72 -7.08
C ALA A 139 2.20 13.06 -5.98
N VAL A 140 2.93 14.15 -6.15
CA VAL A 140 3.97 14.58 -5.21
C VAL A 140 3.41 15.57 -4.20
N GLY A 141 3.53 15.24 -2.92
CA GLY A 141 3.12 16.10 -1.82
C GLY A 141 3.71 15.66 -0.49
N TYR A 142 3.51 16.47 0.54
CA TYR A 142 4.17 16.28 1.84
C TYR A 142 3.43 15.32 2.75
N THR A 143 2.12 15.50 2.86
CA THR A 143 1.31 14.85 3.89
C THR A 143 -0.05 14.43 3.38
N ILE A 144 -0.65 13.43 4.03
CA ILE A 144 -2.04 13.04 3.84
C ILE A 144 -2.63 12.54 5.15
N CYS A 145 -3.89 12.87 5.41
CA CYS A 145 -4.57 12.39 6.61
C CYS A 145 -4.92 10.91 6.49
N ARG A 146 -4.81 10.15 7.58
CA ARG A 146 -5.25 8.74 7.62
C ARG A 146 -6.72 8.57 7.21
N ASN A 147 -7.58 9.52 7.59
CA ASN A 147 -8.99 9.53 7.18
C ASN A 147 -9.14 9.67 5.65
N ASP A 148 -8.36 10.55 5.03
CA ASP A 148 -8.38 10.75 3.57
C ASP A 148 -7.89 9.49 2.83
N VAL A 149 -6.90 8.78 3.36
CA VAL A 149 -6.44 7.50 2.78
C VAL A 149 -7.55 6.45 2.82
N GLY A 150 -8.21 6.30 3.96
CA GLY A 150 -9.35 5.39 4.10
C GLY A 150 -10.50 5.76 3.17
N LEU A 151 -10.85 7.05 3.12
CA LEU A 151 -11.87 7.58 2.21
C LEU A 151 -11.53 7.30 0.75
N TRP A 152 -10.28 7.56 0.33
CA TRP A 152 -9.85 7.31 -1.04
C TRP A 152 -9.92 5.83 -1.42
N ILE A 153 -9.50 4.93 -0.52
CA ILE A 153 -9.60 3.47 -0.76
C ILE A 153 -11.06 3.04 -0.87
N PHE A 154 -11.92 3.49 0.06
CA PHE A 154 -13.34 3.16 0.06
C PHE A 154 -14.02 3.59 -1.25
N GLU A 155 -13.80 4.84 -1.64
CA GLU A 155 -14.43 5.46 -2.82
C GLU A 155 -14.00 4.82 -4.14
N ASN A 156 -12.76 4.33 -4.23
CA ASN A 156 -12.21 3.78 -5.46
C ASN A 156 -12.30 2.26 -5.59
N PHE A 157 -12.35 1.51 -4.48
CA PHE A 157 -12.32 0.04 -4.52
C PHE A 157 -13.54 -0.64 -3.89
N LEU A 158 -14.21 0.01 -2.93
CA LEU A 158 -15.33 -0.60 -2.20
C LEU A 158 -16.69 -0.11 -2.71
N ARG A 159 -16.84 1.21 -2.90
CA ARG A 159 -18.08 1.80 -3.40
C ARG A 159 -18.25 1.58 -4.91
N ARG A 160 -17.14 1.45 -5.65
CA ARG A 160 -17.14 1.15 -7.09
C ARG A 160 -17.02 -0.35 -7.33
N PRO A 161 -17.85 -0.94 -8.20
CA PRO A 161 -17.65 -2.33 -8.63
C PRO A 161 -16.26 -2.53 -9.24
N LEU A 162 -15.51 -3.53 -8.76
CA LEU A 162 -14.19 -3.88 -9.29
C LEU A 162 -14.22 -4.42 -10.73
N GLN A 163 -15.41 -4.74 -11.25
CA GLN A 163 -15.62 -5.22 -12.63
C GLN A 163 -15.63 -4.08 -13.66
N LEU A 164 -15.69 -2.82 -13.20
CA LEU A 164 -15.49 -1.65 -14.04
C LEU A 164 -14.00 -1.42 -14.25
N ASP A 165 -13.61 -0.85 -15.40
CA ASP A 165 -12.24 -0.41 -15.71
C ASP A 165 -11.75 0.60 -14.65
N ASN A 166 -11.23 0.09 -13.54
CA ASN A 166 -10.72 0.89 -12.45
C ASN A 166 -9.29 1.31 -12.82
N PRO A 167 -9.02 2.61 -13.05
CA PRO A 167 -7.73 3.07 -13.53
C PRO A 167 -6.58 2.84 -12.53
N TYR A 168 -6.91 2.49 -11.29
CA TYR A 168 -5.97 2.26 -10.20
C TYR A 168 -5.61 0.78 -10.00
N LEU A 169 -6.34 -0.13 -10.64
CA LEU A 169 -6.10 -1.57 -10.50
C LEU A 169 -4.85 -2.02 -11.27
N GLY A 170 -4.19 -3.06 -10.75
CA GLY A 170 -2.99 -3.68 -11.33
C GLY A 170 -1.72 -2.85 -11.23
N ARG A 171 -1.68 -1.83 -10.37
CA ARG A 171 -0.54 -0.90 -10.32
C ARG A 171 -0.33 -0.23 -8.96
N PRO A 172 0.89 0.30 -8.71
CA PRO A 172 1.14 1.22 -7.61
C PRO A 172 0.58 2.62 -7.89
N ILE A 173 -0.05 3.22 -6.89
CA ILE A 173 -0.63 4.55 -6.93
C ILE A 173 -0.13 5.38 -5.75
N SER A 174 0.51 6.50 -6.07
CA SER A 174 0.87 7.53 -5.09
C SER A 174 -0.35 8.40 -4.76
N ILE A 175 -0.57 8.69 -3.47
CA ILE A 175 -1.65 9.60 -3.03
C ILE A 175 -1.12 10.67 -2.06
N THR A 176 -1.61 11.90 -2.21
CA THR A 176 -1.31 13.01 -1.30
C THR A 176 -2.47 14.00 -1.24
N ALA A 177 -2.59 14.71 -0.13
CA ALA A 177 -3.36 15.94 -0.03
C ALA A 177 -2.48 17.16 -0.35
#